data_AF-A0A067E9F4-F1
#
_entry.id   AF-A0A067E9F4-F1
#
_cell.length_a   1.000
_cell.length_b   1.000
_cell.length_c   1.000
_cell.angle_alpha   90.00
_cell.angle_beta   90.00
_cell.angle_gamma   90.00
#
_symmetry.space_group_name_H-M   'P 1'
#
loop_
_entity.id
_entity.type
_entity.pdbx_description
1 polymer ?
#
loop_
_entity_poly.entity_id
_entity_poly.type
_entity_poly.pdbx_seq_one_letter_code
_entity_poly.pdbx_strand_id
1 'polypeptide(L)'
;MKTATTRYKHHPSASASASASEQLSFFLNEFQSANGIQLSSLELESIKESSILELSRSLDQDSKSLGMHMKAAFGSLWKEVLTEGQLLEGKIDPGSPAVLIISSSALRSIELLKGLRSLTKECHAVKLFSKHMKVEEQVSLLKNRVNFAGGTPSRLVINC
;
A
#
# COMPACT_ATOMS: atom_id res chain seq x y z
N MET A 1 -40.03 -24.55 32.02
CA MET A 1 -39.87 -24.80 30.57
C MET A 1 -40.46 -23.64 29.77
N LYS A 2 -39.63 -22.66 29.38
CA LYS A 2 -39.84 -21.76 28.23
C LYS A 2 -38.46 -21.30 27.76
N THR A 3 -37.89 -22.00 26.79
CA THR A 3 -36.63 -21.63 26.13
C THR A 3 -36.94 -20.64 25.01
N ALA A 4 -36.48 -19.39 25.16
CA ALA A 4 -36.55 -18.38 24.12
C ALA A 4 -35.36 -18.56 23.17
N THR A 5 -35.62 -19.16 22.01
CA THR A 5 -34.66 -19.28 20.90
C THR A 5 -34.49 -17.91 20.25
N THR A 6 -33.42 -17.20 20.59
CA THR A 6 -33.05 -15.96 19.90
C THR A 6 -32.45 -16.34 18.55
N ARG A 7 -33.22 -16.17 17.48
CA ARG A 7 -32.72 -16.23 16.10
C ARG A 7 -31.72 -15.08 15.92
N TYR A 8 -30.43 -15.42 15.83
CA TYR A 8 -29.44 -14.50 15.30
C TYR A 8 -29.87 -14.13 13.87
N LYS A 9 -30.21 -12.85 13.66
CA LYS A 9 -30.42 -12.30 12.34
C LYS A 9 -29.06 -12.31 11.64
N HIS A 10 -28.93 -13.15 10.63
CA HIS A 10 -27.86 -13.08 9.66
C HIS A 10 -27.91 -11.68 9.03
N HIS A 11 -26.87 -10.88 9.21
CA HIS A 11 -26.73 -9.58 8.54
C HIS A 11 -25.95 -9.83 7.25
N PRO A 12 -26.57 -9.80 6.06
CA PRO A 12 -25.81 -9.82 4.82
C PRO A 12 -25.53 -8.36 4.45
N SER A 13 -24.30 -7.93 4.60
CA SER A 13 -23.76 -6.86 3.75
C SER A 13 -22.24 -6.93 3.80
N ALA A 14 -21.68 -7.93 3.13
CA ALA A 14 -20.38 -7.71 2.52
C ALA A 14 -20.60 -6.53 1.57
N SER A 15 -20.16 -5.33 1.97
CA SER A 15 -20.09 -4.18 1.06
C SER A 15 -19.29 -4.65 -0.15
N ALA A 16 -19.93 -4.74 -1.31
CA ALA A 16 -19.23 -5.10 -2.53
C ALA A 16 -18.07 -4.12 -2.70
N SER A 17 -16.85 -4.63 -2.76
CA SER A 17 -15.68 -3.80 -3.06
C SER A 17 -15.88 -3.16 -4.44
N ALA A 18 -15.66 -1.86 -4.55
CA ALA A 18 -15.71 -1.16 -5.84
C ALA A 18 -14.76 -1.80 -6.84
N SER A 19 -15.17 -1.89 -8.11
CA SER A 19 -14.34 -2.30 -9.24
C SER A 19 -13.15 -1.36 -9.45
N ALA A 20 -12.14 -1.79 -10.22
CA ALA A 20 -10.99 -0.94 -10.53
C ALA A 20 -11.40 0.34 -11.28
N SER A 21 -12.33 0.25 -12.24
CA SER A 21 -12.90 1.41 -12.95
C SER A 21 -13.62 2.41 -12.02
N GLU A 22 -14.42 1.92 -11.07
CA GLU A 22 -15.10 2.79 -10.07
C GLU A 22 -14.08 3.48 -9.15
N GLN A 23 -13.06 2.74 -8.70
CA GLN A 23 -11.98 3.29 -7.88
C GLN A 23 -11.12 4.31 -8.64
N LEU A 24 -10.80 4.04 -9.91
CA LEU A 24 -10.07 4.98 -10.77
C LEU A 24 -10.86 6.28 -10.97
N SER A 25 -12.16 6.15 -11.27
CA SER A 25 -13.05 7.29 -11.47
C SER A 25 -13.14 8.16 -10.20
N PHE A 26 -13.28 7.51 -9.03
CA PHE A 26 -13.23 8.19 -7.75
C PHE A 26 -11.91 8.92 -7.54
N PHE A 27 -10.78 8.24 -7.74
CA PHE A 27 -9.45 8.83 -7.58
C PHE A 27 -9.24 10.06 -8.47
N LEU A 28 -9.57 9.98 -9.77
CA LEU A 28 -9.40 11.08 -10.71
C LEU A 28 -10.27 12.29 -10.38
N ASN A 29 -11.50 12.05 -9.91
CA ASN A 29 -12.41 13.11 -9.50
C ASN A 29 -11.88 13.83 -8.25
N GLU A 30 -11.48 13.09 -7.22
CA GLU A 30 -10.92 13.66 -5.99
C GLU A 30 -9.59 14.38 -6.26
N PHE A 31 -8.72 13.82 -7.10
CA PHE A 31 -7.44 14.42 -7.44
C PHE A 31 -7.62 15.76 -8.17
N GLN A 32 -8.48 15.81 -9.19
CA GLN A 32 -8.76 17.05 -9.93
C GLN A 32 -9.42 18.10 -9.04
N SER A 33 -10.42 17.70 -8.25
CA SER A 33 -11.14 18.56 -7.33
C SER A 33 -10.21 19.16 -6.26
N ALA A 34 -9.40 18.33 -5.60
CA ALA A 34 -8.51 18.76 -4.53
C ALA A 34 -7.40 19.72 -5.00
N ASN A 35 -6.97 19.59 -6.26
CA ASN A 35 -5.93 20.45 -6.84
C ASN A 35 -6.50 21.61 -7.67
N GLY A 36 -7.80 21.65 -7.93
CA GLY A 36 -8.43 22.65 -8.79
C GLY A 36 -7.94 22.59 -10.25
N ILE A 37 -7.61 21.39 -10.73
CA ILE A 37 -7.10 21.15 -12.08
C ILE A 37 -8.07 20.29 -12.89
N GLN A 38 -7.92 20.33 -14.20
CA GLN A 38 -8.53 19.37 -15.11
C GLN A 38 -7.41 18.70 -15.89
N LEU A 39 -7.32 17.37 -15.81
CA LEU A 39 -6.32 16.61 -16.53
C LEU A 39 -6.66 16.60 -18.02
N SER A 40 -5.63 16.77 -18.84
CA SER A 40 -5.74 16.63 -20.28
C SER A 40 -5.95 15.16 -20.68
N SER A 41 -6.40 14.95 -21.92
CA SER A 41 -6.54 13.61 -22.50
C SER A 41 -5.23 12.82 -22.41
N LEU A 42 -4.09 13.47 -22.66
CA LEU A 42 -2.76 12.85 -22.65
C LEU A 42 -2.34 12.41 -21.23
N GLU A 43 -2.67 13.20 -20.21
CA GLU A 43 -2.37 12.82 -18.81
C GLU A 43 -3.26 11.67 -18.36
N LEU A 44 -4.54 11.67 -18.75
CA LEU A 44 -5.48 10.58 -18.45
C LEU A 44 -5.07 9.26 -19.11
N GLU A 45 -4.49 9.30 -20.31
CA GLU A 45 -3.95 8.11 -20.99
C GLU A 45 -2.85 7.39 -20.18
N SER A 46 -2.16 8.12 -19.30
CA SER A 46 -1.10 7.56 -18.44
C SER A 46 -1.66 6.86 -17.19
N ILE A 47 -2.88 7.17 -16.77
CA ILE A 47 -3.51 6.63 -15.55
C ILE A 47 -4.60 5.64 -15.95
N LYS A 48 -4.20 4.38 -16.13
CA LYS A 48 -5.08 3.31 -16.64
C LYS A 48 -5.76 2.57 -15.51
N GLU A 49 -6.84 1.85 -15.83
CA GLU A 49 -7.50 0.95 -14.87
C GLU A 49 -6.55 -0.12 -14.30
N SER A 50 -5.56 -0.55 -15.09
CA SER A 50 -4.49 -1.47 -14.66
C SER A 50 -3.58 -0.89 -13.57
N SER A 51 -3.62 0.42 -13.33
CA SER A 51 -2.90 1.08 -12.23
C SER A 51 -3.64 0.95 -10.90
N ILE A 52 -4.89 0.48 -10.91
CA ILE A 52 -5.69 0.22 -9.71
C ILE A 52 -5.72 -1.28 -9.44
N LEU A 53 -5.27 -1.68 -8.26
CA LEU A 53 -5.27 -3.06 -7.84
C LEU A 53 -6.68 -3.46 -7.35
N GLU A 54 -7.33 -4.39 -8.04
CA GLU A 54 -8.54 -5.03 -7.51
C GLU A 54 -8.16 -6.04 -6.41
N LEU A 55 -8.63 -5.79 -5.19
CA LEU A 55 -8.37 -6.67 -4.06
C LEU A 55 -9.25 -7.93 -4.14
N SER A 56 -8.69 -9.06 -3.70
CA SER A 56 -9.45 -10.29 -3.66
C SER A 56 -10.63 -10.17 -2.70
N ARG A 57 -11.84 -10.47 -3.20
CA ARG A 57 -13.08 -10.47 -2.40
C ARG A 57 -13.17 -11.63 -1.41
N SER A 58 -12.34 -12.67 -1.60
CA SER A 58 -12.30 -13.83 -0.71
C SER A 58 -11.37 -13.65 0.48
N LEU A 59 -10.55 -12.59 0.49
CA LEU A 59 -9.65 -12.25 1.57
C LEU A 59 -10.22 -11.07 2.34
N ASP A 60 -10.04 -11.09 3.66
CA ASP A 60 -10.33 -9.92 4.49
C ASP A 60 -9.53 -8.70 4.00
N GLN A 61 -10.03 -7.50 4.28
CA GLN A 61 -9.33 -6.24 3.99
C GLN A 61 -8.71 -5.68 5.26
N ASP A 62 -7.90 -6.50 5.94
CA ASP A 62 -7.24 -6.15 7.19
C ASP A 62 -5.72 -6.15 7.05
N SER A 63 -5.02 -5.72 8.10
CA SER A 63 -3.54 -5.66 8.07
C SER A 63 -2.91 -7.06 8.00
N LYS A 64 -3.59 -8.13 8.46
CA LYS A 64 -3.05 -9.50 8.48
C LYS A 64 -3.04 -10.13 7.08
N SER A 65 -4.07 -9.83 6.29
CA SER A 65 -4.27 -10.33 4.93
C SER A 65 -3.51 -9.54 3.87
N LEU A 66 -3.04 -8.32 4.18
CA LEU A 66 -2.32 -7.44 3.27
C LEU A 66 -1.14 -8.14 2.55
N GLY A 67 -0.36 -8.96 3.26
CA GLY A 67 0.73 -9.71 2.64
C GLY A 67 0.27 -10.70 1.56
N MET A 68 -0.93 -11.27 1.69
CA MET A 68 -1.51 -12.15 0.66
C MET A 68 -1.97 -11.35 -0.56
N HIS A 69 -2.61 -10.20 -0.34
CA HIS A 69 -2.99 -9.29 -1.43
C HIS A 69 -1.76 -8.83 -2.23
N MET A 70 -0.65 -8.47 -1.56
CA MET A 70 0.59 -8.10 -2.25
C MET A 70 1.18 -9.27 -3.06
N LYS A 71 1.22 -10.48 -2.51
CA LYS A 71 1.69 -11.65 -3.27
C LYS A 71 0.86 -11.90 -4.52
N ALA A 72 -0.45 -11.75 -4.42
CA ALA A 72 -1.35 -11.90 -5.55
C ALA A 72 -1.10 -10.81 -6.61
N ALA A 73 -0.95 -9.55 -6.18
CA ALA A 73 -0.71 -8.40 -7.05
C ALA A 73 0.59 -8.52 -7.87
N PHE A 74 1.67 -9.01 -7.24
CA PHE A 74 2.96 -9.17 -7.90
C PHE A 74 3.13 -10.52 -8.63
N GLY A 75 2.12 -11.40 -8.59
CA GLY A 75 2.12 -12.66 -9.33
C GLY A 75 3.35 -13.53 -9.04
N SER A 76 3.88 -14.21 -10.06
CA SER A 76 5.07 -15.08 -9.91
C SER A 76 6.33 -14.33 -9.43
N LEU A 77 6.39 -13.01 -9.60
CA LEU A 77 7.53 -12.17 -9.26
C LEU A 77 7.55 -11.72 -7.81
N TRP A 78 6.51 -12.04 -7.00
CA TRP A 78 6.39 -11.49 -5.64
C TRP A 78 7.62 -11.76 -4.75
N LYS A 79 8.28 -12.93 -4.89
CA LYS A 79 9.46 -13.26 -4.08
C LYS A 79 10.63 -12.34 -4.43
N GLU A 80 10.94 -12.27 -5.72
CA GLU A 80 12.03 -11.46 -6.25
C GLU A 80 11.84 -9.99 -5.88
N VAL A 81 10.65 -9.46 -6.11
CA VAL A 81 10.38 -8.02 -5.94
C VAL A 81 10.22 -7.65 -4.46
N LEU A 82 9.46 -8.43 -3.69
CA LEU A 82 9.06 -8.04 -2.33
C LEU A 82 10.00 -8.54 -1.24
N THR A 83 10.76 -9.63 -1.48
CA THR A 83 11.55 -10.27 -0.40
C THR A 83 13.05 -10.22 -0.58
N GLU A 84 13.59 -10.06 -1.78
CA GLU A 84 15.06 -10.02 -1.95
C GLU A 84 15.67 -8.81 -1.22
N GLY A 85 16.72 -9.05 -0.45
CA GLY A 85 17.39 -8.01 0.35
C GLY A 85 18.58 -7.33 -0.34
N GLN A 86 19.06 -7.89 -1.45
CA GLN A 86 20.28 -7.41 -2.10
C GLN A 86 19.98 -6.46 -3.25
N LEU A 87 20.74 -5.36 -3.32
CA LEU A 87 20.81 -4.53 -4.51
C LEU A 87 21.49 -5.35 -5.62
N LEU A 88 20.81 -5.45 -6.76
CA LEU A 88 21.42 -5.96 -7.98
C LEU A 88 21.74 -4.75 -8.85
N GLU A 89 23.03 -4.49 -9.03
CA GLU A 89 23.54 -3.33 -9.77
C GLU A 89 22.91 -3.27 -11.18
N GLY A 90 22.32 -2.13 -11.53
CA GLY A 90 21.61 -1.93 -12.80
C GLY A 90 20.17 -2.48 -12.86
N LYS A 91 19.64 -3.08 -11.78
CA LYS A 91 18.26 -3.61 -11.75
C LYS A 91 17.29 -2.77 -10.92
N ILE A 92 17.71 -2.32 -9.73
CA ILE A 92 16.88 -1.52 -8.81
C ILE A 92 17.77 -0.46 -8.17
N ASP A 93 17.34 0.80 -8.27
CA ASP A 93 18.05 1.91 -7.66
C ASP A 93 17.95 1.88 -6.12
N PRO A 94 19.01 2.27 -5.40
CA PRO A 94 18.95 2.43 -3.95
C PRO A 94 17.78 3.32 -3.52
N GLY A 95 17.09 2.93 -2.45
CA GLY A 95 16.00 3.73 -1.90
C GLY A 95 14.73 3.77 -2.76
N SER A 96 14.62 2.93 -3.80
CA SER A 96 13.45 2.81 -4.66
C SER A 96 12.51 1.68 -4.17
N PRO A 97 11.45 1.99 -3.39
CA PRO A 97 10.54 0.98 -2.87
C PRO A 97 9.66 0.37 -3.95
N ALA A 98 9.51 -0.95 -3.94
CA ALA A 98 8.50 -1.65 -4.74
C ALA A 98 7.07 -1.35 -4.25
N VAL A 99 6.91 -1.13 -2.93
CA VAL A 99 5.62 -0.79 -2.31
C VAL A 99 5.79 0.39 -1.37
N LEU A 100 5.06 1.48 -1.66
CA LEU A 100 4.95 2.66 -0.81
C LEU A 100 3.56 2.73 -0.19
N ILE A 101 3.47 2.65 1.14
CA ILE A 101 2.21 2.76 1.88
C ILE A 101 2.02 4.20 2.30
N ILE A 102 0.92 4.86 1.96
CA ILE A 102 0.62 6.22 2.40
C ILE A 102 -0.68 6.22 3.21
N SER A 103 -0.69 6.94 4.33
CA SER A 103 -1.79 7.04 5.28
C SER A 103 -1.73 8.37 6.02
N SER A 104 -2.88 8.98 6.32
CA SER A 104 -2.92 10.19 7.16
C SER A 104 -2.43 9.94 8.60
N SER A 105 -2.39 8.68 9.05
CA SER A 105 -1.97 8.29 10.39
C SER A 105 -0.67 7.48 10.38
N ALA A 106 0.34 7.96 11.12
CA ALA A 106 1.59 7.23 11.31
C ALA A 106 1.36 5.87 11.98
N LEU A 107 0.41 5.79 12.93
CA LEU A 107 0.06 4.53 13.59
C LEU A 107 -0.52 3.52 12.60
N ARG A 108 -1.40 3.98 11.69
CA ARG A 108 -1.99 3.13 10.66
C ARG A 108 -0.95 2.65 9.67
N SER A 109 -0.04 3.53 9.23
CA SER A 109 1.09 3.13 8.39
C SER A 109 1.96 2.06 9.06
N ILE A 110 2.27 2.21 10.34
CA ILE A 110 3.03 1.22 11.11
C ILE A 110 2.26 -0.10 11.22
N GLU A 111 0.95 -0.06 11.43
CA GLU A 111 0.10 -1.26 11.49
C GLU A 111 0.11 -2.04 10.17
N LEU A 112 -0.02 -1.35 9.04
CA LEU A 112 0.04 -1.95 7.70
C LEU A 112 1.42 -2.57 7.44
N LEU A 113 2.50 -1.87 7.81
CA LEU A 113 3.86 -2.41 7.73
C LEU A 113 4.06 -3.66 8.61
N LYS A 114 3.46 -3.70 9.80
CA LYS A 114 3.48 -4.91 10.66
C LYS A 114 2.77 -6.09 9.99
N GLY A 115 1.71 -5.83 9.24
CA GLY A 115 1.02 -6.80 8.39
C GLY A 115 1.91 -7.46 7.34
N LEU A 116 2.94 -6.75 6.90
CA LEU A 116 3.91 -7.18 5.88
C LEU A 116 5.19 -7.80 6.48
N ARG A 117 5.22 -8.08 7.79
CA ARG A 117 6.41 -8.63 8.47
C ARG A 117 6.91 -9.93 7.84
N SER A 118 6.00 -10.76 7.31
CA SER A 118 6.36 -12.01 6.65
C SER A 118 7.13 -11.82 5.34
N LEU A 119 7.03 -10.65 4.71
CA LEU A 119 7.69 -10.28 3.46
C LEU A 119 8.97 -9.45 3.68
N THR A 120 9.17 -8.90 4.87
CA THR A 120 10.23 -7.93 5.18
C THR A 120 11.34 -8.51 6.08
N LYS A 121 11.53 -9.84 6.03
CA LYS A 121 12.53 -10.55 6.84
C LYS A 121 13.96 -10.25 6.37
N GLU A 122 14.18 -10.32 5.06
CA GLU A 122 15.50 -10.09 4.45
C GLU A 122 15.75 -8.59 4.18
N CYS A 123 14.69 -7.84 3.88
CA CYS A 123 14.71 -6.39 3.64
C CYS A 123 13.73 -5.71 4.59
N HIS A 124 14.26 -5.02 5.60
CA HIS A 124 13.43 -4.32 6.58
C HIS A 124 12.68 -3.15 5.93
N ALA A 125 11.39 -3.02 6.24
CA ALA A 125 10.62 -1.89 5.76
C ALA A 125 11.11 -0.57 6.34
N VAL A 126 11.25 0.44 5.49
CA VAL A 126 11.69 1.78 5.88
C VAL A 126 10.49 2.61 6.36
N LYS A 127 10.66 3.24 7.53
CA LYS A 127 9.66 4.14 8.12
C LYS A 127 10.07 5.58 7.89
N LEU A 128 9.51 6.21 6.88
CA LEU A 128 9.77 7.60 6.49
C LEU A 128 9.10 8.68 7.40
N PHE A 129 8.69 8.38 8.67
CA PHE A 129 7.89 9.28 9.58
C PHE A 129 8.51 9.51 10.94
N SER A 130 9.66 8.91 11.19
CA SER A 130 10.13 8.83 12.56
C SER A 130 10.72 10.18 12.97
N LYS A 131 9.95 10.99 13.72
CA LYS A 131 10.50 12.15 14.47
C LYS A 131 11.66 11.75 15.40
N HIS A 132 11.77 10.46 15.72
CA HIS A 132 12.77 9.87 16.59
C HIS A 132 13.92 9.17 15.84
N MET A 133 13.93 9.23 14.50
CA MET A 133 15.05 8.74 13.68
C MET A 133 15.73 9.97 13.08
N LYS A 134 17.05 10.01 13.20
CA LYS A 134 17.82 11.11 12.63
C LYS A 134 17.73 11.06 11.11
N VAL A 135 17.78 12.22 10.46
CA VAL A 135 17.71 12.31 8.99
C VAL A 135 18.86 11.52 8.37
N GLU A 136 20.04 11.57 8.98
CA GLU A 136 21.25 10.88 8.51
C GLU A 136 21.09 9.35 8.55
N GLU A 137 20.40 8.83 9.57
CA GLU A 137 20.09 7.41 9.70
C GLU A 137 19.10 6.97 8.62
N GLN A 138 18.08 7.79 8.37
CA GLN A 138 17.12 7.56 7.28
C GLN A 138 17.81 7.56 5.91
N VAL A 139 18.69 8.52 5.65
CA VAL A 139 19.49 8.58 4.42
C VAL A 139 20.37 7.33 4.27
N SER A 140 20.98 6.85 5.37
CA SER A 140 21.79 5.63 5.33
C SER A 140 20.97 4.39 4.97
N LEU A 141 19.73 4.28 5.43
CA LEU A 141 18.84 3.17 5.05
C LEU A 141 18.48 3.22 3.56
N LEU A 142 18.28 4.41 3.02
CA LEU A 142 17.94 4.61 1.61
C LEU A 142 19.11 4.38 0.64
N LYS A 143 20.35 4.22 1.13
CA LYS A 143 21.49 3.78 0.31
C LYS A 143 21.46 2.29 -0.01
N ASN A 144 20.54 1.53 0.59
CA ASN A 144 20.37 0.11 0.37
C ASN A 144 19.08 -0.18 -0.42
N ARG A 145 18.85 -1.47 -0.71
CA ARG A 145 17.58 -1.93 -1.27
C ARG A 145 16.45 -1.67 -0.28
N VAL A 146 15.35 -1.13 -0.79
CA VAL A 146 14.11 -0.93 -0.04
C VAL A 146 13.02 -1.63 -0.82
N ASN A 147 12.39 -2.65 -0.25
CA ASN A 147 11.21 -3.27 -0.89
C ASN A 147 9.92 -2.59 -0.45
N PHE A 148 9.87 -2.20 0.82
CA PHE A 148 8.70 -1.57 1.43
C PHE A 148 9.10 -0.28 2.14
N ALA A 149 8.36 0.79 1.88
CA ALA A 149 8.37 2.00 2.67
C ALA A 149 6.95 2.36 3.09
N GLY A 150 6.75 2.86 4.30
CA GLY A 150 5.43 3.36 4.74
C GLY A 150 5.40 4.87 4.87
N GLY A 151 4.22 5.46 5.12
CA GLY A 151 4.10 6.86 5.48
C GLY A 151 2.86 7.70 5.59
N THR A 152 3.07 8.93 6.05
CA THR A 152 2.21 10.10 5.97
C THR A 152 2.69 11.09 4.90
N PRO A 153 1.78 11.75 4.16
CA PRO A 153 2.16 12.68 3.09
C PRO A 153 3.16 13.75 3.53
N SER A 154 2.95 14.38 4.70
CA SER A 154 3.75 15.50 5.19
C SER A 154 5.25 15.21 5.36
N ARG A 155 5.66 13.95 5.44
CA ARG A 155 7.07 13.56 5.57
C ARG A 155 7.63 12.88 4.33
N LEU A 156 6.78 12.46 3.40
CA LEU A 156 7.20 11.92 2.10
C LEU A 156 7.58 13.04 1.11
N VAL A 157 6.90 14.18 1.19
CA VAL A 157 7.05 15.31 0.24
C VAL A 157 8.35 16.12 0.48
N ILE A 158 9.31 15.62 1.26
CA ILE A 158 10.50 16.40 1.64
C ILE A 158 11.59 16.45 0.54
N ASN A 159 11.53 15.65 -0.54
CA ASN A 159 12.54 15.73 -1.61
C ASN A 159 11.98 15.42 -3.01
N CYS A 160 11.02 16.21 -3.49
CA CYS A 160 10.75 16.33 -4.93
C CYS A 160 10.91 17.80 -5.35
#